data_AF-A0A495ZB51-F1
#
_entry.id   AF-A0A495ZB51-F1
#
_cell.length_a   1.000
_cell.length_b   1.000
_cell.length_c   1.000
_cell.angle_alpha   90.00
_cell.angle_beta   90.00
_cell.angle_gamma   90.00
#
_symmetry.space_group_name_H-M   'P 1'
#
loop_
_entity.id
_entity.type
_entity.pdbx_description
1 polymer ?
#
loop_
_entity_poly.entity_id
_entity_poly.type
_entity_poly.pdbx_seq_one_letter_code
_entity_poly.pdbx_strand_id
1 'polypeptide(L)'
;MYFRPPAGRRDLGFYRYGNTQRGGGWFQYNVIRIYELEGESFLEPEAVGLLPFTALMKPPADMTPQAWVEKCIETTQTVDVGREMRATLLFALSLFGSLAHPPEFFQDPILEAIMQESPFYERVMQRGIEQGIEQGIEQGARQMSIENTLAVVKARFPNTDVNALRQRLEVITDINQLKQISLNASLATSFQDFQETLIDSPL
;
A
#
# COMPACT_ATOMS: atom_id res chain seq x y z
N MET A 1 -12.19 16.99 -8.70
CA MET A 1 -10.73 17.22 -8.83
C MET A 1 -10.08 15.88 -9.15
N TYR A 2 -9.19 15.83 -10.14
CA TYR A 2 -8.56 14.60 -10.62
C TYR A 2 -7.03 14.75 -10.64
N PHE A 3 -6.30 13.76 -10.11
CA PHE A 3 -4.86 13.87 -9.83
C PHE A 3 -3.95 13.32 -10.93
N ARG A 4 -4.38 12.30 -11.69
CA ARG A 4 -3.57 11.71 -12.75
C ARG A 4 -4.42 11.27 -13.96
N PRO A 5 -3.85 11.20 -15.17
CA PRO A 5 -4.50 10.55 -16.30
C PRO A 5 -4.76 9.05 -16.03
N PRO A 6 -5.84 8.45 -16.59
CA PRO A 6 -6.91 9.06 -17.38
C PRO A 6 -8.09 9.57 -16.52
N ALA A 7 -7.89 9.78 -15.21
CA ALA A 7 -8.99 10.13 -14.30
C ALA A 7 -9.66 11.45 -14.72
N GLY A 8 -11.00 11.45 -14.73
CA GLY A 8 -11.79 12.63 -15.08
C GLY A 8 -11.79 13.03 -16.56
N ARG A 9 -11.19 12.24 -17.46
CA ARG A 9 -11.13 12.55 -18.89
C ARG A 9 -12.51 12.70 -19.54
N ARG A 10 -13.53 12.00 -19.04
CA ARG A 10 -14.91 12.04 -19.54
C ARG A 10 -15.86 12.88 -18.69
N ASP A 11 -15.35 13.50 -17.63
CA ASP A 11 -16.17 14.37 -16.78
C ASP A 11 -16.34 15.72 -17.46
N LEU A 12 -17.57 16.03 -17.88
CA LEU A 12 -17.89 17.24 -18.62
C LEU A 12 -18.21 18.43 -17.73
N GLY A 13 -18.17 18.26 -16.39
CA GLY A 13 -18.50 19.33 -15.46
C GLY A 13 -19.99 19.60 -15.33
N PHE A 14 -20.83 18.60 -15.63
CA PHE A 14 -22.24 18.68 -15.38
C PHE A 14 -22.87 17.32 -15.14
N TYR A 15 -23.94 17.33 -14.35
CA TYR A 15 -24.82 16.18 -14.15
C TYR A 15 -26.24 16.55 -14.59
N ARG A 16 -26.89 15.66 -15.34
CA ARG A 16 -28.28 15.81 -15.77
C ARG A 16 -29.08 14.61 -15.30
N TYR A 17 -30.25 14.86 -14.73
CA TYR A 17 -31.18 13.79 -14.34
C TYR A 17 -32.63 14.20 -14.62
N GLY A 18 -33.49 13.21 -14.79
CA GLY A 18 -34.90 13.37 -15.14
C GLY A 18 -35.25 12.78 -16.49
N ASN A 19 -36.50 12.94 -16.91
CA ASN A 19 -36.97 12.46 -18.20
C ASN A 19 -37.99 13.43 -18.81
N THR A 20 -38.32 13.21 -20.08
CA THR A 20 -39.23 14.07 -20.86
C THR A 20 -40.66 14.11 -20.33
N GLN A 21 -41.07 13.16 -19.48
CA GLN A 21 -42.44 13.08 -18.95
C GLN A 21 -42.61 13.77 -17.59
N ARG A 22 -41.57 13.77 -16.73
CA ARG A 22 -41.64 14.31 -15.36
C ARG A 22 -40.78 15.57 -15.16
N GLY A 23 -40.09 16.02 -16.20
CA GLY A 23 -39.08 17.07 -16.10
C GLY A 23 -37.78 16.55 -15.48
N GLY A 24 -36.81 17.46 -15.33
CA GLY A 24 -35.47 17.13 -14.85
C GLY A 24 -34.68 18.37 -14.43
N GLY A 25 -33.53 18.13 -13.81
CA GLY A 25 -32.58 19.15 -13.37
C GLY A 25 -31.21 18.95 -14.02
N TRP A 26 -30.46 20.04 -14.12
CA TRP A 26 -29.05 20.00 -14.46
C TRP A 26 -28.24 20.81 -13.44
N PHE A 27 -27.09 20.28 -13.05
CA PHE A 27 -26.15 20.92 -12.15
C PHE A 27 -24.81 21.02 -12.86
N GLN A 28 -24.19 22.19 -12.83
CA GLN A 28 -22.87 22.46 -13.42
C GLN A 28 -21.85 22.68 -12.32
N TYR A 29 -20.65 22.15 -12.53
CA TYR A 29 -19.53 22.24 -11.60
C TYR A 29 -18.20 22.34 -12.37
N ASN A 30 -17.19 22.86 -11.69
CA ASN A 30 -15.85 22.98 -12.26
C ASN A 30 -15.09 21.66 -12.14
N VAL A 31 -14.57 21.17 -13.27
CA VAL A 31 -13.68 20.01 -13.29
C VAL A 31 -12.24 20.47 -13.29
N ILE A 32 -11.57 20.30 -12.14
CA ILE A 32 -10.14 20.56 -12.01
C ILE A 32 -9.38 19.25 -12.26
N ARG A 33 -8.56 19.23 -13.31
CA ARG A 33 -7.59 18.18 -13.59
C ARG A 33 -6.21 18.73 -13.24
N ILE A 34 -5.67 18.32 -12.10
CA ILE A 34 -4.39 18.86 -11.58
C ILE A 34 -3.26 18.63 -12.57
N TYR A 35 -3.25 17.46 -13.20
CA TYR A 35 -2.28 17.09 -14.24
C TYR A 35 -2.38 17.89 -15.54
N GLU A 36 -3.38 18.76 -15.70
CA GLU A 36 -3.48 19.66 -16.85
C GLU A 36 -3.05 21.09 -16.53
N LEU A 37 -2.89 21.43 -15.25
CA LEU A 37 -2.46 22.75 -14.80
C LEU A 37 -0.98 22.96 -15.09
N GLU A 38 -0.60 24.20 -15.39
CA GLU A 38 0.79 24.60 -15.58
C GLU A 38 1.43 24.76 -14.19
N GLY A 39 2.34 23.85 -13.83
CA GLY A 39 2.83 23.72 -12.46
C GLY A 39 3.65 24.90 -11.97
N GLU A 40 4.38 25.56 -12.87
CA GLU A 40 5.28 26.67 -12.53
C GLU A 40 4.54 27.87 -11.90
N SER A 41 3.28 28.10 -12.30
CA SER A 41 2.44 29.16 -11.73
C SER A 41 2.01 28.93 -10.28
N PHE A 42 2.34 27.77 -9.69
CA PHE A 42 1.97 27.39 -8.32
C PHE A 42 3.16 27.21 -7.39
N LEU A 43 4.36 27.61 -7.82
CA LEU A 43 5.57 27.62 -6.99
C LEU A 43 5.75 28.93 -6.19
N GLU A 44 4.80 29.86 -6.29
CA GLU A 44 4.84 31.15 -5.60
C GLU A 44 4.55 31.01 -4.08
N PRO A 45 5.13 31.87 -3.23
CA PRO A 45 4.94 31.82 -1.77
C PRO A 45 3.47 31.90 -1.32
N GLU A 46 2.61 32.55 -2.07
CA GLU A 46 1.19 32.70 -1.76
C GLU A 46 0.40 31.39 -1.92
N ALA A 47 0.99 30.40 -2.62
CA ALA A 47 0.37 29.13 -2.96
C ALA A 47 0.91 27.94 -2.13
N VAL A 48 1.44 28.16 -0.92
CA VAL A 48 2.03 27.10 -0.06
C VAL A 48 1.20 25.83 0.01
N GLY A 49 -0.12 25.96 0.19
CA GLY A 49 -1.03 24.82 0.30
C GLY A 49 -1.18 23.98 -0.98
N LEU A 50 -0.70 24.49 -2.11
CA LEU A 50 -0.72 23.81 -3.41
C LEU A 50 0.61 23.14 -3.76
N LEU A 51 1.70 23.46 -3.05
CA LEU A 51 3.02 22.86 -3.26
C LEU A 51 2.99 21.32 -3.31
N PRO A 52 2.24 20.61 -2.46
CA PRO A 52 2.16 19.14 -2.52
C PRO A 52 1.63 18.57 -3.84
N PHE A 53 0.91 19.38 -4.63
CA PHE A 53 0.33 18.94 -5.90
C PHE A 53 1.18 19.32 -7.11
N THR A 54 2.21 20.16 -6.95
CA THR A 54 2.99 20.70 -8.09
C THR A 54 3.68 19.62 -8.91
N ALA A 55 4.18 18.56 -8.25
CA ALA A 55 4.74 17.40 -8.94
C ALA A 55 3.71 16.64 -9.81
N LEU A 56 2.40 16.78 -9.57
CA LEU A 56 1.35 16.21 -10.43
C LEU A 56 1.05 17.08 -11.66
N MET A 57 1.39 18.37 -11.62
CA MET A 57 1.07 19.35 -12.66
C MET A 57 2.05 19.26 -13.85
N LYS A 58 1.75 19.95 -14.95
CA LYS A 58 2.64 19.96 -16.11
C LYS A 58 3.95 20.69 -15.78
N PRO A 59 5.10 20.10 -16.11
CA PRO A 59 6.37 20.81 -16.07
C PRO A 59 6.44 21.84 -17.22
N PRO A 60 7.35 22.83 -17.13
CA PRO A 60 7.75 23.63 -18.28
C PRO A 60 8.15 22.75 -19.47
N ALA A 61 7.85 23.19 -20.69
CA ALA A 61 7.98 22.37 -21.90
C ALA A 61 9.41 21.87 -22.20
N ASP A 62 10.42 22.58 -21.69
CA ASP A 62 11.86 22.32 -21.86
C ASP A 62 12.50 21.64 -20.65
N MET A 63 11.71 21.25 -19.63
CA MET A 63 12.20 20.65 -18.40
C MET A 63 11.96 19.14 -18.36
N THR A 64 12.97 18.38 -17.90
CA THR A 64 12.80 16.94 -17.69
C THR A 64 11.90 16.67 -16.47
N PRO A 65 11.20 15.52 -16.41
CA PRO A 65 10.39 15.16 -15.25
C PRO A 65 11.18 15.15 -13.93
N GLN A 66 12.43 14.69 -13.97
CA GLN A 66 13.31 14.68 -12.79
C GLN A 66 13.64 16.10 -12.33
N ALA A 67 14.09 16.98 -13.25
CA ALA A 67 14.39 18.37 -12.92
C ALA A 67 13.16 19.13 -12.40
N TRP A 68 11.97 18.79 -12.89
CA TRP A 68 10.72 19.33 -12.36
C TRP A 68 10.47 18.90 -10.92
N VAL A 69 10.61 17.61 -10.61
CA VAL A 69 10.46 17.10 -9.25
C VAL A 69 11.48 17.74 -8.29
N GLU A 70 12.74 17.85 -8.72
CA GLU A 70 13.80 18.53 -7.96
C GLU A 70 13.40 19.99 -7.64
N LYS A 71 12.95 20.75 -8.65
CA LYS A 71 12.48 22.14 -8.46
C LYS A 71 11.29 22.23 -7.49
N CYS A 72 10.33 21.31 -7.56
CA CYS A 72 9.20 21.25 -6.64
C CYS A 72 9.64 20.98 -5.19
N ILE A 73 10.59 20.05 -5.00
CA ILE A 73 11.18 19.73 -3.69
C ILE A 73 11.92 20.94 -3.13
N GLU A 74 12.84 21.53 -3.90
CA GLU A 74 13.63 22.70 -3.48
C GLU A 74 12.74 23.88 -3.09
N THR A 75 11.72 24.18 -3.90
CA THR A 75 10.74 25.24 -3.59
C THR A 75 10.06 24.95 -2.24
N THR A 76 9.63 23.71 -2.02
CA THR A 76 8.95 23.30 -0.78
C THR A 76 9.89 23.30 0.43
N GLN A 77 11.18 23.03 0.25
CA GLN A 77 12.19 23.09 1.32
C GLN A 77 12.51 24.53 1.76
N THR A 78 12.38 25.51 0.86
CA THR A 78 12.72 26.92 1.10
C THR A 78 11.54 27.78 1.53
N VAL A 79 10.30 27.27 1.44
CA VAL A 79 9.09 28.01 1.81
C VAL A 79 9.11 28.43 3.29
N ASP A 80 8.68 29.67 3.56
CA ASP A 80 8.67 30.26 4.91
C ASP A 80 7.50 29.72 5.75
N VAL A 81 7.68 28.49 6.24
CA VAL A 81 6.76 27.84 7.18
C VAL A 81 7.52 27.13 8.30
N GLY A 82 6.79 26.88 9.39
CA GLY A 82 7.28 26.08 10.51
C GLY A 82 7.78 24.70 10.07
N ARG A 83 8.77 24.20 10.81
CA ARG A 83 9.49 22.94 10.54
C ARG A 83 8.55 21.74 10.27
N GLU A 84 7.60 21.50 11.17
CA GLU A 84 6.63 20.40 11.06
C GLU A 84 5.69 20.53 9.83
N MET A 85 5.24 21.76 9.53
CA MET A 85 4.43 22.03 8.36
C MET A 85 5.21 21.73 7.08
N ARG A 86 6.48 22.16 7.02
CA ARG A 86 7.37 21.91 5.89
C ARG A 86 7.59 20.43 5.65
N ALA A 87 7.88 19.68 6.72
CA ALA A 87 8.00 18.24 6.68
C ALA A 87 6.73 17.58 6.12
N THR A 88 5.56 18.06 6.55
CA THR A 88 4.25 17.58 6.08
C THR A 88 4.01 17.92 4.60
N LEU A 89 4.41 19.11 4.14
CA LEU A 89 4.32 19.48 2.73
C LEU A 89 5.21 18.61 1.85
N LEU A 90 6.46 18.37 2.27
CA LEU A 90 7.39 17.49 1.56
C LEU A 90 6.90 16.05 1.53
N PHE A 91 6.38 15.54 2.65
CA PHE A 91 5.77 14.21 2.69
C PHE A 91 4.59 14.08 1.73
N ALA A 92 3.68 15.05 1.74
CA ALA A 92 2.54 15.08 0.84
C ALA A 92 2.96 15.23 -0.63
N LEU A 93 3.98 16.05 -0.92
CA LEU A 93 4.56 16.21 -2.25
C LEU A 93 5.11 14.89 -2.77
N SER A 94 5.91 14.17 -1.98
CA SER A 94 6.45 12.86 -2.35
C SER A 94 5.34 11.83 -2.57
N LEU A 95 4.33 11.81 -1.69
CA LEU A 95 3.17 10.93 -1.80
C LEU A 95 2.40 11.17 -3.10
N PHE A 96 2.03 12.43 -3.39
CA PHE A 96 1.27 12.76 -4.59
C PHE A 96 2.13 12.66 -5.85
N GLY A 97 3.36 13.15 -5.81
CA GLY A 97 4.30 13.11 -6.93
C GLY A 97 4.58 11.68 -7.41
N SER A 98 4.67 10.71 -6.50
CA SER A 98 4.84 9.29 -6.83
C SER A 98 3.67 8.68 -7.64
N LEU A 99 2.53 9.37 -7.73
CA LEU A 99 1.42 8.95 -8.60
C LEU A 99 1.67 9.26 -10.09
N ALA A 100 2.58 10.18 -10.39
CA ALA A 100 2.91 10.65 -11.73
C ALA A 100 4.37 10.37 -12.13
N HIS A 101 5.27 10.22 -11.16
CA HIS A 101 6.72 10.04 -11.38
C HIS A 101 7.25 8.78 -10.68
N PRO A 102 8.39 8.24 -11.14
CA PRO A 102 9.07 7.14 -10.47
C PRO A 102 9.37 7.46 -8.99
N PRO A 103 9.08 6.55 -8.03
CA PRO A 103 9.34 6.79 -6.61
C PRO A 103 10.80 7.14 -6.29
N GLU A 104 11.74 6.70 -7.13
CA GLU A 104 13.18 6.94 -6.98
C GLU A 104 13.52 8.44 -7.00
N PHE A 105 12.69 9.28 -7.62
CA PHE A 105 12.90 10.74 -7.62
C PHE A 105 12.66 11.38 -6.23
N PHE A 106 12.07 10.65 -5.29
CA PHE A 106 11.77 11.12 -3.94
C PHE A 106 12.56 10.35 -2.86
N GLN A 107 13.44 9.42 -3.24
CA GLN A 107 14.21 8.54 -2.34
C GLN A 107 15.57 9.16 -1.97
N ASP A 108 15.56 10.40 -1.50
CA ASP A 108 16.73 11.05 -0.91
C ASP A 108 16.70 10.88 0.63
N PRO A 109 17.74 10.28 1.25
CA PRO A 109 17.81 10.14 2.71
C PRO A 109 17.71 11.46 3.50
N ILE A 110 18.20 12.57 2.94
CA ILE A 110 18.10 13.90 3.55
C ILE A 110 16.65 14.38 3.49
N LEU A 111 15.99 14.20 2.34
CA LEU A 111 14.56 14.52 2.20
C LEU A 111 13.73 13.69 3.18
N GLU A 112 14.01 12.39 3.28
CA GLU A 112 13.34 11.48 4.22
C GLU A 112 13.52 11.93 5.67
N ALA A 113 14.73 12.29 6.08
CA ALA A 113 15.00 12.78 7.42
C ALA A 113 14.16 14.03 7.77
N ILE A 114 13.92 14.92 6.81
CA ILE A 114 13.02 16.07 7.01
C ILE A 114 11.57 15.59 7.11
N MET A 115 11.12 14.71 6.21
CA MET A 115 9.74 14.20 6.20
C MET A 115 9.36 13.47 7.50
N GLN A 116 10.31 12.82 8.16
CA GLN A 116 10.12 12.12 9.45
C GLN A 116 9.59 13.03 10.56
N GLU A 117 9.77 14.36 10.43
CA GLU A 117 9.26 15.33 11.39
C GLU A 117 7.76 15.60 11.22
N SER A 118 7.14 15.07 10.16
CA SER A 118 5.69 15.14 9.98
C SER A 118 4.98 14.13 10.89
N PRO A 119 3.92 14.53 11.61
CA PRO A 119 3.10 13.60 12.41
C PRO A 119 2.39 12.54 11.56
N PHE A 120 2.24 12.78 10.24
CA PHE A 120 1.68 11.79 9.33
C PHE A 120 2.69 10.72 8.92
N TYR A 121 3.97 11.07 8.80
CA TYR A 121 5.04 10.12 8.49
C TYR A 121 5.15 9.07 9.61
N GLU A 122 5.25 9.55 10.85
CA GLU A 122 5.31 8.69 12.04
C GLU A 122 4.11 7.74 12.12
N ARG A 123 2.89 8.25 11.85
CA ARG A 123 1.68 7.41 11.86
C ARG A 123 1.69 6.33 10.78
N VAL A 124 2.16 6.65 9.57
CA VAL A 124 2.25 5.66 8.48
C VAL A 124 3.28 4.59 8.83
N MET A 125 4.44 5.00 9.35
CA MET A 125 5.50 4.08 9.77
C MET A 125 5.02 3.16 10.91
N GLN A 126 4.39 3.73 11.93
CA GLN A 126 3.87 2.96 13.07
C GLN A 126 2.86 1.89 12.64
N ARG A 127 1.93 2.23 11.74
CA ARG A 127 0.99 1.25 11.18
C ARG A 127 1.70 0.16 10.39
N GLY A 128 2.71 0.51 9.61
CA GLY A 128 3.51 -0.46 8.87
C GLY A 128 4.25 -1.43 9.78
N ILE A 129 4.83 -0.94 10.88
CA ILE A 129 5.49 -1.75 11.91
C ILE A 129 4.48 -2.67 12.59
N GLU A 130 3.33 -2.16 13.01
CA GLU A 130 2.28 -2.96 13.66
C GLU A 130 1.79 -4.09 12.74
N GLN A 131 1.50 -3.79 11.47
CA GLN A 131 1.11 -4.80 10.47
C GLN A 131 2.23 -5.81 10.22
N GLY A 132 3.48 -5.36 10.14
CA GLY A 132 4.63 -6.24 9.95
C GLY A 132 4.84 -7.19 11.13
N ILE A 133 4.66 -6.72 12.36
CA ILE A 133 4.73 -7.53 13.57
C ILE A 133 3.59 -8.56 13.59
N GLU A 134 2.35 -8.14 13.31
CA GLU A 134 1.19 -9.04 13.26
C GLU A 134 1.39 -10.15 12.23
N GLN A 135 1.76 -9.79 10.99
CA GLN A 135 2.06 -10.75 9.93
C GLN A 135 3.22 -11.68 10.31
N GLY A 136 4.27 -11.16 10.94
CA GLY A 136 5.41 -11.95 11.40
C GLY A 136 5.02 -12.97 12.47
N ILE A 137 4.16 -12.59 13.42
CA ILE A 137 3.64 -13.49 14.46
C ILE A 137 2.77 -14.58 13.83
N GLU A 138 1.87 -14.24 12.92
CA GLU A 138 1.01 -15.21 12.23
C GLU A 138 1.82 -16.20 11.40
N GLN A 139 2.76 -15.71 10.59
CA GLN A 139 3.66 -16.54 9.79
C GLN A 139 4.52 -17.46 10.67
N GLY A 140 5.09 -16.92 11.76
CA GLY A 140 5.88 -17.69 12.70
C GLY A 140 5.09 -18.78 13.41
N ALA A 141 3.88 -18.47 13.89
CA ALA A 141 3.01 -19.43 14.55
C ALA A 141 2.55 -20.54 13.59
N ARG A 142 2.29 -20.18 12.33
CA ARG A 142 1.98 -21.13 11.27
C ARG A 142 3.15 -22.07 10.98
N GLN A 143 4.33 -21.51 10.74
CA GLN A 143 5.54 -22.30 10.45
C GLN A 143 5.84 -23.26 11.60
N MET A 144 5.73 -22.78 12.84
CA MET A 144 5.89 -23.61 14.04
C MET A 144 4.87 -24.75 14.11
N SER A 145 3.61 -24.50 13.74
CA SER A 145 2.57 -25.55 13.71
C SER A 145 2.89 -26.63 12.67
N ILE A 146 3.39 -26.25 11.50
CA ILE A 146 3.84 -27.18 10.47
C ILE A 146 5.03 -28.01 10.99
N GLU A 147 6.06 -27.35 11.50
CA GLU A 147 7.27 -28.00 12.01
C GLU A 147 6.96 -28.97 13.15
N ASN A 148 6.10 -28.58 14.09
CA ASN A 148 5.65 -29.45 15.18
C ASN A 148 4.88 -30.67 14.66
N THR A 149 3.99 -30.49 13.67
CA THR A 149 3.27 -31.60 13.04
C THR A 149 4.25 -32.59 12.41
N LEU A 150 5.22 -32.10 11.64
CA LEU A 150 6.24 -32.94 11.00
C LEU A 150 7.11 -33.66 12.03
N ALA A 151 7.48 -32.98 13.14
CA ALA A 151 8.24 -33.58 14.23
C ALA A 151 7.47 -34.72 14.93
N VAL A 152 6.17 -34.52 15.21
CA VAL A 152 5.30 -35.54 15.79
C VAL A 152 5.17 -36.74 14.84
N VAL A 153 4.90 -36.50 13.55
CA VAL A 153 4.79 -37.57 12.55
C VAL A 153 6.09 -38.35 12.45
N LYS A 154 7.24 -37.67 12.38
CA LYS A 154 8.55 -38.33 12.29
C LYS A 154 8.87 -39.16 13.54
N ALA A 155 8.49 -38.69 14.72
CA ALA A 155 8.71 -39.41 15.98
C ALA A 155 7.84 -40.67 16.08
N ARG A 156 6.56 -40.60 15.66
CA ARG A 156 5.61 -41.71 15.73
C ARG A 156 5.76 -42.70 14.57
N PHE A 157 6.15 -42.21 13.40
CA PHE A 157 6.26 -42.98 12.15
C PHE A 157 7.63 -42.73 11.48
N PRO A 158 8.74 -43.30 11.99
CA PRO A 158 10.10 -42.93 11.59
C PRO A 158 10.46 -43.20 10.12
N ASN A 159 9.77 -44.15 9.48
CA ASN A 159 10.06 -44.59 8.10
C ASN A 159 9.23 -43.84 7.03
N THR A 160 8.61 -42.73 7.41
CA THR A 160 7.69 -41.96 6.56
C THR A 160 8.39 -40.81 5.84
N ASP A 161 8.00 -40.54 4.59
CA ASP A 161 8.42 -39.33 3.86
C ASP A 161 7.65 -38.09 4.34
N VAL A 162 8.32 -37.29 5.16
CA VAL A 162 7.79 -36.04 5.71
C VAL A 162 7.84 -34.86 4.73
N ASN A 163 8.57 -34.97 3.60
CA ASN A 163 8.69 -33.86 2.64
C ASN A 163 7.40 -33.68 1.85
N ALA A 164 6.79 -34.77 1.39
CA ALA A 164 5.47 -34.73 0.74
C ALA A 164 4.39 -34.17 1.67
N LEU A 165 4.47 -34.50 2.97
CA LEU A 165 3.58 -33.95 3.98
C LEU A 165 3.80 -32.45 4.19
N ARG A 166 5.06 -31.99 4.25
CA ARG A 166 5.38 -30.55 4.36
C ARG A 166 4.71 -29.73 3.28
N GLN A 167 4.84 -30.14 2.02
CA GLN A 167 4.24 -29.42 0.89
C GLN A 167 2.71 -29.30 1.04
N ARG A 168 2.05 -30.35 1.54
CA ARG A 168 0.60 -30.31 1.80
C ARG A 168 0.22 -29.34 2.92
N LEU A 169 1.00 -29.33 4.00
CA LEU A 169 0.77 -28.42 5.14
C LEU A 169 1.05 -26.95 4.77
N GLU A 170 2.02 -26.70 3.89
CA GLU A 170 2.39 -25.37 3.39
C GLU A 170 1.33 -24.71 2.51
N VAL A 171 0.34 -25.44 2.02
CA VAL A 171 -0.81 -24.87 1.29
C VAL A 171 -1.90 -24.38 2.26
N ILE A 172 -1.93 -24.91 3.48
CA ILE A 172 -2.98 -24.59 4.46
C ILE A 172 -2.70 -23.23 5.08
N THR A 173 -3.62 -22.28 4.89
CA THR A 173 -3.50 -20.92 5.43
C THR A 173 -4.09 -20.80 6.84
N ASP A 174 -5.10 -21.60 7.18
CA ASP A 174 -5.73 -21.55 8.49
C ASP A 174 -4.86 -22.24 9.56
N ILE A 175 -4.34 -21.44 10.50
CA ILE A 175 -3.54 -21.91 11.62
C ILE A 175 -4.32 -22.84 12.55
N ASN A 176 -5.62 -22.67 12.71
CA ASN A 176 -6.43 -23.54 13.57
C ASN A 176 -6.56 -24.92 12.95
N GLN A 177 -6.71 -24.99 11.63
CA GLN A 177 -6.68 -26.25 10.89
C GLN A 177 -5.32 -26.95 11.06
N LEU A 178 -4.21 -26.21 10.96
CA LEU A 178 -2.87 -26.77 11.21
C LEU A 178 -2.68 -27.28 12.65
N LYS A 179 -3.23 -26.58 13.65
CA LYS A 179 -3.22 -27.05 15.05
C LYS A 179 -4.03 -28.34 15.22
N GLN A 180 -5.21 -28.44 14.61
CA GLN A 180 -6.02 -29.66 14.64
C GLN A 180 -5.32 -30.82 13.94
N ILE A 181 -4.68 -30.57 12.80
CA ILE A 181 -3.86 -31.56 12.10
C ILE A 181 -2.72 -32.06 13.01
N SER A 182 -2.04 -31.16 13.73
CA SER A 182 -1.00 -31.55 14.69
C SER A 182 -1.55 -32.45 15.81
N LEU A 183 -2.76 -32.17 16.31
CA LEU A 183 -3.42 -33.02 17.30
C LEU A 183 -3.78 -34.39 16.72
N ASN A 184 -4.37 -34.43 15.52
CA ASN A 184 -4.71 -35.67 14.82
C ASN A 184 -3.46 -36.52 14.56
N ALA A 185 -2.35 -35.90 14.15
CA ALA A 185 -1.06 -36.57 13.99
C ALA A 185 -0.58 -37.24 15.29
N SER A 186 -0.89 -36.66 16.46
CA SER A 186 -0.53 -37.25 17.76
C SER A 186 -1.43 -38.40 18.19
N LEU A 187 -2.69 -38.42 17.74
CA LEU A 187 -3.69 -39.41 18.13
C LEU A 187 -3.85 -40.56 17.13
N ALA A 188 -3.45 -40.36 15.87
CA ALA A 188 -3.64 -41.34 14.79
C ALA A 188 -3.02 -42.69 15.13
N THR A 189 -3.68 -43.79 14.78
CA THR A 189 -3.19 -45.14 15.09
C THR A 189 -2.07 -45.60 14.15
N SER A 190 -2.03 -45.04 12.95
CA SER A 190 -1.01 -45.29 11.93
C SER A 190 -0.79 -44.04 11.06
N PHE A 191 0.26 -44.05 10.24
CA PHE A 191 0.49 -42.95 9.28
C PHE A 191 -0.61 -42.89 8.22
N GLN A 192 -1.13 -44.04 7.78
CA GLN A 192 -2.21 -44.10 6.78
C GLN A 192 -3.51 -43.48 7.33
N ASP A 193 -3.89 -43.83 8.56
CA ASP A 193 -5.04 -43.25 9.29
C ASP A 193 -4.91 -41.71 9.40
N PHE A 194 -3.71 -41.21 9.71
CA PHE A 194 -3.44 -39.78 9.67
C PHE A 194 -3.58 -39.17 8.26
N GLN A 195 -3.08 -39.84 7.22
CA GLN A 195 -3.17 -39.32 5.85
C GLN A 195 -4.61 -39.22 5.35
N GLU A 196 -5.47 -40.19 5.70
CA GLU A 196 -6.89 -40.19 5.35
C GLU A 196 -7.60 -38.97 5.98
N THR A 197 -7.38 -38.72 7.27
CA THR A 197 -7.93 -37.52 7.95
C THR A 197 -7.41 -36.18 7.39
N LEU A 198 -6.23 -36.17 6.76
CA LEU A 198 -5.66 -35.00 6.07
C LEU A 198 -6.24 -34.77 4.67
N ILE A 199 -6.84 -35.79 4.05
CA ILE A 199 -7.51 -35.69 2.74
C ILE A 199 -8.93 -35.16 2.90
N ASP A 200 -9.60 -35.52 3.99
CA ASP A 200 -10.99 -35.11 4.28
C ASP A 200 -11.10 -33.72 4.92
N SER A 201 -9.97 -33.09 5.25
CA SER A 201 -9.94 -31.69 5.70
C SER A 201 -10.17 -30.75 4.51
N PRO A 202 -11.20 -29.87 4.54
CA PRO A 202 -11.46 -28.95 3.43
C PRO A 202 -10.27 -28.00 3.25
N LEU A 203 -9.78 -27.91 2.01
CA LEU A 203 -8.82 -26.91 1.55
C LEU A 203 -9.46 -25.52 1.49
#